data_AF-A0A3M0XXA3-F1
#
_entry.id   AF-A0A3M0XXA3-F1
#
_cell.length_a   1.000
_cell.length_b   1.000
_cell.length_c   1.000
_cell.angle_alpha   90.00
_cell.angle_beta   90.00
_cell.angle_gamma   90.00
#
_symmetry.space_group_name_H-M   'P 1'
#
loop_
_entity.id
_entity.type
_entity.pdbx_description
1 polymer ?
#
loop_
_entity_poly.entity_id
_entity_poly.type
_entity_poly.pdbx_seq_one_letter_code
_entity_poly.pdbx_strand_id
1 'polypeptide(L)'
;MKDEILLRKIKALLHDPPEKALILGRRINGGHEERARQLMGMLGLDRDIPAQVKEADWIASAADRVNLKKFPTDWPQHPLIVHPLSGKQFPIQPAHLR
;
A
#
# COMPACT_ATOMS: atom_id res chain seq x y z
N MET A 1 -8.52 -20.79 16.19
CA MET A 1 -8.24 -19.49 16.86
C MET A 1 -6.95 -18.84 16.38
N LYS A 2 -5.79 -19.53 16.38
CA LYS A 2 -4.53 -18.96 15.84
C LYS A 2 -4.59 -18.71 14.33
N ASP A 3 -5.12 -19.67 13.57
CA ASP A 3 -5.18 -19.58 12.11
C ASP A 3 -6.13 -18.49 11.62
N GLU A 4 -7.27 -18.32 12.30
CA GLU A 4 -8.22 -17.25 12.00
C GLU A 4 -7.59 -15.86 12.19
N ILE A 5 -6.83 -15.67 13.27
CA ILE A 5 -6.08 -14.43 13.50
C ILE A 5 -5.01 -14.24 12.40
N LEU A 6 -4.31 -15.30 12.03
CA LEU A 6 -3.30 -15.26 10.97
C LEU A 6 -3.92 -14.85 9.62
N LEU A 7 -5.03 -15.47 9.23
CA LEU A 7 -5.75 -15.15 8.00
C LEU A 7 -6.24 -13.71 8.00
N ARG A 8 -6.77 -13.21 9.12
CA ARG A 8 -7.14 -11.79 9.27
C ARG A 8 -5.95 -10.86 9.11
N LYS A 9 -4.78 -11.21 9.67
CA LYS A 9 -3.54 -10.44 9.50
C LYS A 9 -3.03 -10.44 8.05
N ILE A 10 -3.13 -11.57 7.35
CA ILE A 10 -2.78 -11.65 5.92
C ILE A 10 -3.71 -10.74 5.10
N LYS A 11 -5.03 -10.78 5.38
CA LYS A 11 -6.00 -9.87 4.76
C LYS A 11 -5.68 -8.41 5.04
N ALA A 12 -5.31 -8.08 6.28
CA ALA A 12 -4.92 -6.73 6.67
C ALA A 12 -3.60 -6.29 6.00
N LEU A 13 -2.63 -7.18 5.83
CA LEU A 13 -1.37 -6.87 5.16
C LEU A 13 -1.57 -6.56 3.68
N LEU A 14 -2.39 -7.36 3.00
CA LEU A 14 -2.59 -7.29 1.56
C LEU A 14 -3.78 -6.40 1.13
N HIS A 15 -4.43 -5.71 2.08
CA HIS A 15 -5.48 -4.72 1.77
C HIS A 15 -4.93 -3.62 0.85
N ASP A 16 -3.65 -3.28 1.06
CA ASP A 16 -2.85 -2.45 0.19
C ASP A 16 -1.86 -3.33 -0.57
N PRO A 17 -1.92 -3.36 -1.91
CA PRO A 17 -0.95 -4.11 -2.68
C PRO A 17 0.43 -3.43 -2.64
N PRO A 18 1.55 -4.19 -2.76
CA PRO A 18 2.91 -3.63 -2.78
C PRO A 18 3.11 -2.50 -3.80
N GLU A 19 2.40 -2.56 -4.92
CA GLU A 19 2.44 -1.59 -6.02
C GLU A 19 1.44 -0.42 -5.86
N LYS A 20 0.79 -0.24 -4.70
CA LYS A 20 -0.23 0.81 -4.45
C LYS A 20 0.21 2.20 -4.90
N ALA A 21 1.45 2.59 -4.59
CA ALA A 21 2.00 3.90 -4.96
C ALA A 21 2.00 4.11 -6.49
N LEU A 22 2.32 3.07 -7.26
CA LEU A 22 2.29 3.12 -8.72
C LEU A 22 0.86 3.16 -9.26
N ILE A 23 -0.03 2.34 -8.70
CA ILE A 23 -1.44 2.30 -9.11
C ILE A 23 -2.11 3.66 -8.89
N LEU A 24 -1.91 4.28 -7.73
CA LEU A 24 -2.46 5.59 -7.40
C LEU A 24 -1.89 6.69 -8.28
N GLY A 25 -0.56 6.74 -8.45
CA GLY A 25 0.09 7.79 -9.23
C GLY A 25 -0.17 7.69 -10.73
N ARG A 26 -0.29 6.47 -11.28
CA ARG A 26 -0.56 6.24 -12.72
C ARG A 26 -2.05 6.10 -13.06
N ARG A 27 -2.94 6.11 -12.06
CA ARG A 27 -4.39 5.90 -12.23
C ARG A 27 -4.70 4.62 -13.02
N ILE A 28 -4.05 3.51 -12.66
CA ILE A 28 -4.26 2.21 -13.32
C ILE A 28 -5.71 1.76 -13.10
N ASN A 29 -6.37 1.31 -14.17
CA ASN A 29 -7.77 0.86 -14.15
C ASN A 29 -8.03 -0.23 -13.10
N GLY A 30 -9.17 -0.13 -12.41
CA GLY A 30 -9.55 -1.02 -11.30
C GLY A 30 -9.02 -0.56 -9.93
N GLY A 31 -8.01 0.31 -9.90
CA GLY A 31 -7.46 0.85 -8.64
C GLY A 31 -6.74 -0.21 -7.80
N HIS A 32 -6.24 0.21 -6.64
CA HIS A 32 -5.44 -0.66 -5.77
C HIS A 32 -6.31 -1.70 -5.05
N GLU A 33 -7.60 -1.42 -4.85
CA GLU A 33 -8.57 -2.36 -4.25
C GLU A 33 -8.83 -3.58 -5.14
N GLU A 34 -8.95 -3.40 -6.46
CA GLU A 34 -9.07 -4.53 -7.39
C GLU A 34 -7.81 -5.40 -7.33
N ARG A 35 -6.64 -4.77 -7.29
CA ARG A 35 -5.37 -5.49 -7.19
C ARG A 35 -5.25 -6.26 -5.87
N ALA A 36 -5.66 -5.67 -4.76
CA ALA A 36 -5.74 -6.37 -3.47
C ALA A 36 -6.66 -7.61 -3.57
N ARG A 37 -7.86 -7.46 -4.15
CA ARG A 37 -8.79 -8.59 -4.36
C ARG A 37 -8.19 -9.70 -5.22
N GLN A 38 -7.41 -9.37 -6.24
CA GLN A 38 -6.69 -10.36 -7.05
C GLN A 38 -5.63 -11.12 -6.23
N LEU A 39 -4.84 -10.40 -5.42
CA LEU A 39 -3.83 -11.02 -4.55
C LEU A 39 -4.47 -11.98 -3.53
N MET A 40 -5.60 -11.60 -2.92
CA MET A 40 -6.36 -12.49 -2.03
C MET A 40 -6.82 -13.75 -2.78
N GLY A 41 -7.37 -13.58 -3.99
CA GLY A 41 -7.83 -14.68 -4.82
C GLY A 41 -6.70 -15.67 -5.19
N MET A 42 -5.49 -15.17 -5.47
CA MET A 42 -4.32 -16.01 -5.74
C MET A 42 -3.90 -16.86 -4.53
N LEU A 43 -4.15 -16.37 -3.32
CA LEU A 43 -3.88 -17.07 -2.07
C LEU A 43 -5.02 -18.00 -1.63
N GLY A 44 -6.10 -18.11 -2.42
CA GLY A 44 -7.29 -18.88 -2.05
C GLY A 44 -8.07 -18.25 -0.90
N LEU A 45 -7.86 -16.96 -0.63
CA LEU A 45 -8.59 -16.22 0.40
C LEU A 45 -9.83 -15.58 -0.19
N ASP A 46 -10.84 -15.46 0.66
CA ASP A 46 -11.99 -14.61 0.37
C ASP A 46 -11.54 -13.15 0.12
N ARG A 47 -12.16 -12.53 -0.88
CA ARG A 47 -11.80 -11.21 -1.43
C ARG A 47 -12.35 -10.06 -0.60
N ASP A 48 -13.23 -10.34 0.36
CA ASP A 48 -13.76 -9.30 1.23
C ASP A 48 -12.74 -8.87 2.28
N ILE A 49 -12.58 -7.55 2.38
CA ILE A 49 -11.77 -6.88 3.41
C ILE A 49 -12.67 -6.66 4.63
N PRO A 50 -12.36 -7.26 5.80
CA PRO A 50 -13.16 -7.10 7.01
C PRO A 50 -13.24 -5.64 7.47
N ALA A 51 -14.36 -5.23 8.06
CA ALA A 51 -14.55 -3.87 8.59
C ALA A 51 -13.45 -3.45 9.59
N GLN A 52 -12.94 -4.39 10.39
CA GLN A 52 -11.87 -4.13 11.34
C GLN A 52 -10.55 -3.73 10.67
N VAL A 53 -10.30 -4.18 9.42
CA VAL A 53 -9.12 -3.76 8.65
C VAL A 53 -9.24 -2.29 8.27
N LYS A 54 -10.44 -1.84 7.92
CA LYS A 54 -10.72 -0.43 7.62
C LYS A 54 -10.57 0.47 8.85
N GLU A 55 -11.04 0.02 10.01
CA GLU A 55 -10.81 0.71 11.29
C GLU A 55 -9.31 0.81 11.62
N ALA A 56 -8.56 -0.28 11.43
CA ALA A 56 -7.12 -0.29 11.64
C ALA A 56 -6.37 0.66 10.70
N ASP A 57 -6.76 0.70 9.42
CA ASP A 57 -6.20 1.65 8.44
C ASP A 57 -6.47 3.10 8.83
N TRP A 58 -7.66 3.42 9.32
CA TRP A 58 -7.98 4.77 9.82
C TRP A 58 -7.09 5.18 11.00
N ILE A 59 -6.86 4.27 11.96
CA ILE A 59 -5.99 4.54 13.10
C ILE A 59 -4.54 4.74 12.64
N ALA A 60 -4.04 3.88 11.75
CA ALA A 60 -2.69 3.99 11.19
C ALA A 60 -2.52 5.31 10.42
N SER A 61 -3.47 5.64 9.53
CA SER A 61 -3.46 6.88 8.77
C SER A 61 -3.53 8.12 9.67
N ALA A 62 -4.27 8.06 10.79
CA ALA A 62 -4.34 9.18 11.74
C ALA A 62 -3.00 9.43 12.43
N ALA A 63 -2.23 8.38 12.74
CA ALA A 63 -0.90 8.50 13.34
C ALA A 63 0.14 9.10 12.37
N ASP A 64 0.03 8.79 11.07
CA ASP A 64 0.98 9.23 10.04
C ASP A 64 0.72 10.68 9.54
N ARG A 65 -0.43 11.27 9.88
CA ARG A 65 -0.85 12.56 9.33
C ARG A 65 -0.17 13.74 10.01
N VAL A 66 0.94 14.18 9.42
CA VAL A 66 1.26 15.61 9.39
C VAL A 66 0.32 16.27 8.37
N ASN A 67 -0.40 17.33 8.74
CA ASN A 67 -1.36 17.99 7.85
C ASN A 67 -0.61 18.81 6.77
N LEU A 68 -0.08 18.12 5.77
CA LEU A 68 0.72 18.71 4.69
C LEU A 68 -0.20 19.29 3.61
N LYS A 69 -0.19 20.62 3.47
CA LYS A 69 -0.93 21.31 2.39
C LYS A 69 -0.17 21.14 1.07
N LYS A 70 -0.86 20.59 0.06
CA LYS A 70 -0.52 20.62 -1.37
C LYS A 70 0.96 20.37 -1.72
N PHE A 71 1.32 19.11 -1.90
CA PHE A 71 2.48 18.72 -2.68
C PHE A 71 2.03 17.86 -3.86
N PRO A 72 1.89 18.43 -5.07
CA PRO A 72 1.71 17.62 -6.26
C PRO A 72 3.07 17.02 -6.63
N THR A 73 3.34 15.80 -6.19
CA THR A 73 4.47 15.02 -6.68
C THR A 73 3.91 13.82 -7.44
N ASP A 74 4.15 13.77 -8.75
CA ASP A 74 3.99 12.55 -9.55
C ASP A 74 5.13 11.60 -9.16
N TRP A 75 5.00 10.98 -7.96
CA TRP A 75 6.00 10.10 -7.38
C TRP A 75 6.48 9.02 -8.36
N PRO A 76 5.61 8.41 -9.19
CA PRO A 76 6.06 7.48 -10.23
C PRO A 76 7.04 8.02 -11.28
N GLN A 77 7.18 9.34 -11.47
CA GLN A 77 8.19 9.91 -12.40
C GLN A 77 9.58 9.91 -11.77
N HIS A 78 9.64 10.25 -10.48
CA HIS A 78 10.87 10.36 -9.71
C HIS A 78 10.69 9.64 -8.37
N PRO A 79 10.57 8.29 -8.39
CA PRO A 79 10.29 7.54 -7.18
C PRO A 79 11.46 7.64 -6.21
N LEU A 80 11.15 8.06 -4.99
CA LEU A 80 12.12 8.40 -3.97
C LEU A 80 11.74 7.74 -2.64
N ILE A 81 12.72 7.11 -1.99
CA ILE A 81 12.66 6.72 -0.58
C ILE A 81 13.47 7.72 0.22
N VAL A 82 12.90 8.24 1.30
CA VAL A 82 13.58 9.19 2.19
C VAL A 82 13.77 8.52 3.54
N HIS A 83 15.01 8.48 4.03
CA HIS A 83 15.29 7.96 5.37
C HIS A 83 14.66 8.89 6.41
N PRO A 84 13.80 8.38 7.32
CA PRO A 84 12.97 9.23 8.18
C PRO A 84 13.77 10.11 9.15
N LEU A 85 14.90 9.61 9.68
CA LEU A 85 15.74 10.38 10.62
C LEU A 85 16.73 11.34 9.95
N SER A 86 17.45 10.89 8.92
CA SER A 86 18.53 11.67 8.29
C SER A 86 18.08 12.52 7.10
N GLY A 87 16.88 12.28 6.57
CA GLY A 87 16.42 12.91 5.32
C GLY A 87 17.18 12.44 4.07
N LYS A 88 18.10 11.46 4.19
CA LYS A 88 18.87 10.95 3.06
C LYS A 88 17.93 10.36 2.01
N GLN A 89 18.14 10.78 0.77
CA GLN A 89 17.31 10.42 -0.37
C GLN A 89 17.91 9.23 -1.11
N PHE A 90 17.06 8.26 -1.45
CA PHE A 90 17.39 7.07 -2.23
C PHE A 90 16.47 7.01 -3.45
N PRO A 91 16.92 7.49 -4.62
CA PRO A 91 16.18 7.35 -5.87
C PRO A 91 16.00 5.87 -6.21
N ILE A 92 14.77 5.48 -6.55
CA ILE A 92 14.50 4.14 -7.07
C ILE A 92 14.77 4.18 -8.58
N GLN A 93 15.91 3.63 -9.00
CA GLN A 93 16.21 3.48 -10.42
C GLN A 93 15.38 2.32 -10.98
N PRO A 94 14.89 2.38 -12.24
CA PRO A 94 14.39 1.20 -12.91
C PRO A 94 15.49 0.15 -12.84
N ALA A 95 15.16 -1.06 -12.38
CA ALA A 95 16.11 -2.16 -12.46
C ALA A 95 16.58 -2.24 -13.91
N HIS A 96 17.87 -2.02 -14.13
CA HIS A 96 18.48 -2.35 -15.41
C HIS A 96 18.15 -3.83 -15.64
N LEU A 97 17.27 -4.10 -16.61
CA LEU A 97 17.03 -5.44 -17.12
C LEU A 97 18.41 -5.97 -17.55
N ARG A 98 19.02 -6.79 -16.69
CA ARG A 98 20.17 -7.61 -17.02
C ARG A 98 19.67 -8.97 -17.42
#